data_AF-A0A4Y2FC28-F1
#
_entry.id   AF-A0A4Y2FC28-F1
#
_cell.length_a   1.000
_cell.length_b   1.000
_cell.length_c   1.000
_cell.angle_alpha   90.00
_cell.angle_beta   90.00
_cell.angle_gamma   90.00
#
_symmetry.space_group_name_H-M   'P 1'
#
loop_
_entity.id
_entity.type
_entity.pdbx_description
1 polymer ?
#
loop_
_entity_poly.entity_id
_entity_poly.type
_entity_poly.pdbx_seq_one_letter_code
_entity_poly.pdbx_strand_id
1 'polypeptide(L)'
;MNSESYVDILDDNRIPEAPLITSEDYLCQRDNASVHVSQTSKSWFDANFVKLLDWPARSPDLNTLENLWVSKQARTQVLHRQSPDKNFQGRSEGQTP
;
A
#
# COMPACT_ATOMS: atom_id res chain seq x y z
N MET A 1 -0.81 -12.31 -4.13
CA MET A 1 -2.26 -12.04 -4.10
C MET A 1 -2.84 -12.52 -5.43
N ASN A 2 -4.06 -13.06 -5.44
CA ASN A 2 -4.79 -13.41 -6.66
C ASN A 2 -6.07 -12.55 -6.74
N SER A 3 -6.86 -12.70 -7.79
CA SER A 3 -8.07 -11.87 -7.99
C SER A 3 -9.17 -12.13 -6.97
N GLU A 4 -9.34 -13.38 -6.53
CA GLU A 4 -10.34 -13.75 -5.52
C GLU A 4 -9.99 -13.13 -4.17
N SER A 5 -8.74 -13.31 -3.71
CA SER A 5 -8.29 -12.72 -2.46
C SER A 5 -8.20 -11.20 -2.49
N TYR A 6 -8.09 -10.60 -3.67
CA TYR A 6 -8.25 -9.16 -3.83
C TYR A 6 -9.71 -8.73 -3.65
N VAL A 7 -10.66 -9.47 -4.20
CA VAL A 7 -12.10 -9.22 -4.00
C VAL A 7 -12.49 -9.37 -2.54
N ASP A 8 -12.01 -10.42 -1.85
CA ASP A 8 -12.25 -10.59 -0.41
C ASP A 8 -11.80 -9.35 0.39
N ILE A 9 -10.63 -8.79 0.05
CA ILE A 9 -10.15 -7.56 0.67
C ILE A 9 -11.06 -6.37 0.38
N LEU A 10 -11.61 -6.24 -0.83
CA LEU A 10 -12.53 -5.15 -1.16
C LEU A 10 -13.83 -5.25 -0.35
N ASP A 11 -14.35 -6.47 -0.17
CA ASP A 11 -15.54 -6.72 0.64
C ASP A 11 -15.27 -6.45 2.14
N ASP A 12 -14.17 -6.97 2.68
CA ASP A 12 -13.79 -6.79 4.09
C ASP A 12 -13.61 -5.30 4.45
N ASN A 13 -13.14 -4.49 3.50
CA ASN A 13 -12.94 -3.06 3.68
C ASN A 13 -14.17 -2.22 3.33
N ARG A 14 -15.31 -2.85 3.01
CA ARG A 14 -16.61 -2.18 2.80
C ARG A 14 -16.53 -1.06 1.77
N ILE A 15 -15.80 -1.29 0.69
CA ILE A 15 -15.65 -0.31 -0.40
C ILE A 15 -17.01 0.18 -0.96
N PRO A 16 -18.08 -0.64 -1.04
CA PRO A 16 -19.39 -0.15 -1.49
C PRO A 16 -20.02 0.89 -0.56
N GLU A 17 -19.61 0.95 0.71
CA GLU A 17 -20.10 1.91 1.72
C GLU A 17 -19.34 3.24 1.68
N ALA A 18 -18.33 3.40 0.80
CA ALA A 18 -17.54 4.62 0.65
C ALA A 18 -18.37 5.91 0.48
N PRO A 19 -19.52 5.95 -0.23
CA PRO A 19 -20.38 7.13 -0.30
C PRO A 19 -20.82 7.69 1.06
N LEU A 20 -20.86 6.86 2.11
CA LEU A 20 -21.30 7.29 3.44
C LEU A 20 -20.30 8.22 4.14
N ILE A 21 -19.04 8.20 3.70
CA ILE A 21 -17.93 8.95 4.32
C ILE A 21 -17.19 9.85 3.33
N THR A 22 -17.60 9.85 2.05
CA THR A 22 -17.01 10.64 0.98
C THR A 22 -18.06 11.54 0.33
N SER A 23 -17.66 12.35 -0.67
CA SER A 23 -18.61 13.10 -1.49
C SER A 23 -19.44 12.17 -2.38
N GLU A 24 -20.64 12.62 -2.76
CA GLU A 24 -21.54 11.86 -3.63
C GLU A 24 -20.93 11.47 -4.99
N ASP A 25 -19.91 12.19 -5.48
CA ASP A 25 -19.21 11.95 -6.76
C ASP A 25 -17.81 11.33 -6.61
N TYR A 26 -17.64 10.37 -5.69
CA TYR A 26 -16.35 9.69 -5.52
C TYR A 26 -15.97 8.78 -6.70
N LEU A 27 -14.66 8.64 -6.92
CA LEU A 27 -14.07 7.67 -7.85
C LEU A 27 -13.02 6.83 -7.11
N CYS A 28 -13.12 5.50 -7.24
CA CYS A 28 -12.12 4.58 -6.71
C CYS A 28 -10.91 4.51 -7.63
N GLN A 29 -9.75 4.84 -7.09
CA GLN A 29 -8.47 4.67 -7.78
C GLN A 29 -7.93 3.26 -7.57
N ARG A 30 -7.49 2.61 -8.66
CA ARG A 30 -6.69 1.38 -8.64
C ARG A 30 -5.63 1.46 -9.74
N ASP A 31 -4.50 0.79 -9.56
CA ASP A 31 -3.52 0.63 -10.63
C ASP A 31 -3.92 -0.48 -11.62
N ASN A 32 -3.12 -0.67 -12.66
CA ASN A 32 -3.35 -1.68 -13.70
C ASN A 32 -2.66 -3.03 -13.40
N ALA A 33 -2.43 -3.38 -12.13
CA ALA A 33 -1.92 -4.71 -11.78
C ALA A 33 -2.87 -5.81 -12.31
N SER A 34 -2.30 -6.95 -12.72
CA SER A 34 -3.03 -8.02 -13.40
C SER A 34 -4.23 -8.53 -12.60
N VAL A 35 -4.11 -8.60 -11.27
CA VAL A 35 -5.19 -9.00 -10.37
C VAL A 35 -6.33 -7.97 -10.37
N HIS A 36 -6.03 -6.67 -10.36
CA HIS A 36 -7.02 -5.60 -10.33
C HIS A 36 -7.82 -5.49 -11.64
N VAL A 37 -7.20 -5.78 -12.79
CA VAL A 37 -7.86 -5.71 -14.11
C VAL A 37 -8.45 -7.03 -14.58
N SER A 38 -8.39 -8.07 -13.74
CA SER A 38 -8.95 -9.38 -14.01
C SER A 38 -10.48 -9.33 -14.17
N GLN A 39 -11.06 -10.36 -14.82
CA GLN A 39 -12.51 -10.43 -15.00
C GLN A 39 -13.24 -10.51 -13.66
N THR A 40 -12.75 -11.33 -12.71
CA THR A 40 -13.31 -11.43 -11.36
C THR A 40 -13.42 -10.06 -10.71
N SER A 41 -12.32 -9.31 -10.67
CA SER A 41 -12.30 -8.01 -10.00
C SER A 41 -13.20 -7.00 -10.72
N LYS A 42 -13.16 -6.94 -12.06
CA LYS A 42 -14.07 -6.07 -12.84
C LYS A 42 -15.53 -6.36 -12.53
N SER A 43 -15.93 -7.64 -12.57
CA SER A 43 -17.30 -8.06 -12.26
C SER A 43 -17.73 -7.64 -10.85
N TRP A 44 -16.83 -7.68 -9.88
CA TRP A 44 -17.13 -7.23 -8.51
C TRP A 44 -17.39 -5.71 -8.44
N PHE A 45 -16.57 -4.88 -9.10
CA PHE A 45 -16.79 -3.43 -9.13
C PHE A 45 -18.13 -3.07 -9.81
N ASP A 46 -18.43 -3.74 -10.93
CA ASP A 46 -19.69 -3.55 -11.65
C ASP A 46 -20.91 -3.96 -10.81
N ALA A 47 -20.83 -5.10 -10.13
CA ALA A 47 -21.91 -5.61 -9.27
C ALA A 47 -22.21 -4.71 -8.05
N ASN A 48 -21.18 -4.01 -7.56
CA ASN A 48 -21.29 -3.12 -6.40
C ASN A 48 -21.47 -1.64 -6.78
N PHE A 49 -21.65 -1.33 -8.06
CA PHE A 49 -21.83 0.05 -8.56
C PHE A 49 -20.70 1.01 -8.16
N VAL A 50 -19.49 0.48 -8.00
CA VAL A 50 -18.33 1.27 -7.60
C VAL A 50 -17.68 1.88 -8.84
N LYS A 51 -17.70 3.21 -8.95
CA LYS A 51 -17.09 3.93 -10.06
C LYS A 51 -15.56 3.90 -9.94
N LEU A 52 -14.89 3.53 -11.01
CA LEU A 52 -13.43 3.52 -11.09
C LEU A 52 -12.91 4.79 -11.77
N LEU A 53 -11.76 5.27 -11.32
CA LEU A 53 -10.99 6.29 -12.02
C LEU A 53 -10.26 5.64 -13.22
N ASP A 54 -10.41 6.22 -14.41
CA ASP A 54 -9.64 5.81 -15.59
C ASP A 54 -8.16 6.12 -15.38
N TRP A 55 -7.36 5.07 -15.18
CA TRP A 55 -5.95 5.20 -14.82
C TRP A 55 -5.03 4.92 -16.02
N PRO A 56 -4.14 5.86 -16.41
CA PRO A 56 -3.20 5.63 -17.50
C PRO A 56 -2.21 4.50 -17.16
N ALA A 57 -1.88 3.70 -18.17
CA ALA A 57 -0.90 2.64 -18.00
C ALA A 57 0.49 3.20 -17.66
N ARG A 58 1.24 2.49 -16.82
CA ARG A 58 2.64 2.83 -16.44
C ARG A 58 2.81 4.24 -15.87
N SER A 59 1.86 4.70 -15.06
CA SER A 59 1.95 5.98 -14.35
C SER A 59 2.05 5.76 -12.83
N PRO A 60 3.17 5.19 -12.33
CA PRO A 60 3.41 5.00 -10.90
C PRO A 60 3.52 6.33 -10.14
N ASP A 61 4.03 7.36 -10.81
CA ASP A 61 4.18 8.73 -10.32
C ASP A 61 2.85 9.39 -9.91
N LEU A 62 1.77 9.02 -10.60
CA LEU A 62 0.44 9.51 -10.32
C LEU A 62 -0.23 8.74 -9.14
N ASN A 63 0.29 7.58 -8.74
CA ASN A 63 -0.33 6.78 -7.68
C ASN A 63 0.02 7.34 -6.30
N THR A 64 -0.93 8.01 -5.66
CA THR A 64 -0.78 8.58 -4.32
C THR A 64 -0.32 7.54 -3.29
N LEU A 65 -0.71 6.26 -3.45
CA LEU A 65 -0.27 5.18 -2.57
C LEU A 65 1.21 4.88 -2.74
N GLU A 66 1.74 4.82 -3.97
CA GLU A 66 3.17 4.60 -4.19
C GLU A 66 4.02 5.71 -3.58
N ASN A 67 3.60 6.96 -3.75
CA ASN A 67 4.24 8.11 -3.13
C ASN A 67 4.25 8.01 -1.60
N LEU A 68 3.13 7.57 -1.00
CA LEU A 68 3.06 7.33 0.44
C LEU A 68 4.00 6.20 0.88
N TRP A 69 4.06 5.10 0.15
CA TRP A 69 4.95 3.98 0.46
C TRP A 69 6.42 4.39 0.41
N VAL A 70 6.83 5.14 -0.61
CA VAL A 70 8.19 5.68 -0.73
C VAL A 70 8.52 6.55 0.49
N SER A 71 7.59 7.43 0.91
CA SER A 71 7.80 8.28 2.09
C SER A 71 7.95 7.46 3.39
N LYS A 72 7.14 6.40 3.56
CA LYS A 72 7.20 5.51 4.71
C LYS A 72 8.52 4.73 4.74
N GLN A 73 8.93 4.19 3.60
CA GLN A 73 10.20 3.46 3.48
C GLN A 73 11.40 4.37 3.79
N ALA A 74 11.41 5.60 3.27
CA ALA A 74 12.47 6.57 3.55
C ALA A 74 12.57 6.86 5.05
N ARG A 75 11.45 7.08 5.74
CA ARG A 75 11.42 7.28 7.20
C ARG A 75 11.95 6.06 7.96
N THR A 76 11.51 4.86 7.60
CA THR A 76 12.00 3.61 8.20
C THR A 76 13.49 3.45 8.03
N GLN A 77 14.04 3.78 6.85
CA GLN A 77 15.48 3.69 6.59
C GLN A 77 16.28 4.72 7.41
N VAL A 78 15.78 5.96 7.55
CA VAL A 78 16.40 6.96 8.43
C VAL A 78 16.43 6.49 9.88
N LEU A 79 15.32 5.97 10.40
CA LEU A 79 15.25 5.44 11.76
C LEU A 79 16.17 4.24 11.97
N HIS A 80 16.27 3.34 11.00
CA HIS A 80 17.19 2.21 11.05
C HIS A 80 18.65 2.70 11.06
N ARG A 81 19.01 3.68 10.23
CA ARG A 81 20.36 4.25 10.16
C ARG A 81 20.76 5.06 11.38
N GLN A 82 19.79 5.64 12.10
CA GLN A 82 20.02 6.41 13.32
C GLN A 82 20.00 5.54 14.60
N SER A 83 19.68 4.25 14.50
CA SER A 83 19.76 3.33 15.64
C SER A 83 21.24 2.99 15.89
N PRO A 84 21.84 3.38 17.03
CA PRO A 84 23.22 2.98 17.33
C PRO A 84 23.24 1.47 17.53
N ASP A 85 24.22 0.78 16.93
CA ASP A 85 24.49 -0.62 17.22
C ASP A 85 24.60 -0.82 18.73
N LYS A 86 23.61 -1.47 19.33
CA LYS A 86 23.61 -1.84 20.76
C LYS A 86 24.51 -3.06 21.03
N ASN A 87 25.72 -3.08 20.45
CA ASN A 87 26.69 -4.15 20.65
C ASN A 87 28.13 -3.60 20.72
N PHE A 88 28.40 -2.63 21.60
CA PHE A 88 29.79 -2.35 21.99
C PHE A 88 29.88 -1.95 23.47
N GLN A 89 29.90 -2.95 24.36
CA GLN A 89 30.45 -2.90 25.71
C GLN A 89 30.41 -4.34 26.29
N GLY A 90 31.50 -5.02 26.60
CA GLY A 90 32.89 -4.61 26.59
C GLY A 90 33.82 -5.80 26.44
N ARG A 91 34.95 -5.55 25.79
CA ARG A 91 36.16 -6.35 25.94
C ARG A 91 37.23 -5.36 26.40
N SER A 92 37.30 -5.12 27.71
CA SER A 92 38.43 -4.38 28.27
C SER A 92 39.64 -5.31 28.25
N GLU A 93 40.61 -4.88 27.46
CA GLU A 93 41.94 -5.42 27.28
C GLU A 93 42.64 -5.62 28.63
N GLY A 94 43.44 -6.68 28.73
CA GLY A 94 44.42 -6.78 29.80
C GLY A 94 45.63 -5.89 29.50
N GLN A 95 46.26 -5.35 30.55
CA GLN A 95 47.71 -5.47 30.71
C GLN A 95 48.12 -5.26 32.18
N THR A 96 49.15 -6.03 32.52
CA THR A 96 49.97 -6.24 33.73
C THR A 96 50.66 -4.96 34.28
N PRO A 97 51.45 -4.99 35.39
CA PRO A 97 52.62 -5.86 35.61
C PRO A 97 52.37 -7.05 36.56
#